data_AF-A0ABD2P7E9-F1
#
_entry.id   AF-A0ABD2P7E9-F1
#
_cell.length_a   1.000
_cell.length_b   1.000
_cell.length_c   1.000
_cell.angle_alpha   90.00
_cell.angle_beta   90.00
_cell.angle_gamma   90.00
#
_symmetry.space_group_name_H-M   'P 1'
#
loop_
_entity.id
_entity.type
_entity.pdbx_description
1 polymer ?
#
loop_
_entity_poly.entity_id
_entity_poly.type
_entity_poly.pdbx_seq_one_letter_code
_entity_poly.pdbx_strand_id
1 'polypeptide(L)'
;MKKSVPVINLKVNSFPVTLKRDTVIAESRLVCAGIGTVTSPASSSRNKCPQQLLDLLTLSYRDLDNQQTITVIQLIEEYHDVLATDDDMPGKTGIVHHKIITGDSQSIRQHPRRPPLAEREEAEKIITDKERQGITEPSSSHW
;
A
#
# COMPACT_ATOMS: atom_id res chain seq x y z
N MET A 1 14.59 -34.27 -3.31
CA MET A 1 14.10 -33.88 -1.97
C MET A 1 12.60 -33.62 -2.07
N LYS A 2 11.74 -34.37 -1.37
CA LYS A 2 10.28 -34.17 -1.39
C LYS A 2 9.94 -32.99 -0.47
N LYS A 3 9.44 -31.89 -1.03
CA LYS A 3 8.97 -30.73 -0.25
C LYS A 3 7.57 -31.05 0.29
N SER A 4 7.37 -30.92 1.60
CA SER A 4 6.07 -31.05 2.25
C SER A 4 5.46 -29.65 2.40
N VAL A 5 4.28 -29.43 1.83
CA VAL A 5 3.55 -28.15 1.93
C VAL A 5 2.29 -28.41 2.75
N PRO A 6 2.04 -27.67 3.84
CA PRO A 6 0.79 -27.79 4.58
C PRO A 6 -0.36 -27.24 3.73
N VAL A 7 -1.43 -28.01 3.58
CA VAL A 7 -2.65 -27.61 2.85
C VAL A 7 -3.81 -27.55 3.85
N ILE A 8 -4.54 -26.44 3.84
CA ILE A 8 -5.79 -26.29 4.60
C ILE A 8 -6.93 -26.66 3.67
N ASN A 9 -7.70 -27.67 4.05
CA ASN A 9 -8.90 -28.06 3.32
C ASN A 9 -10.05 -27.13 3.72
N LEU A 10 -10.47 -26.26 2.79
CA LEU A 10 -11.67 -25.44 2.96
C LEU A 10 -12.89 -26.33 2.79
N LYS A 11 -13.78 -26.34 3.79
CA LYS A 11 -15.01 -27.14 3.75
C LYS A 11 -15.99 -26.53 2.76
N VAL A 12 -15.89 -26.93 1.49
CA VAL A 12 -16.78 -26.43 0.40
C VAL A 12 -18.16 -27.10 0.46
N ASN A 13 -18.25 -28.33 0.97
CA ASN A 13 -19.50 -29.09 1.03
C ASN A 13 -19.99 -29.33 2.47
N SER A 14 -21.31 -29.27 2.66
CA SER A 14 -21.97 -29.47 3.96
C SER A 14 -22.10 -30.93 4.38
N PHE A 15 -21.74 -31.88 3.52
CA PHE A 15 -21.87 -33.34 3.73
C PHE A 15 -20.53 -34.07 3.58
N PRO A 16 -20.33 -35.21 4.26
CA PRO A 16 -19.09 -35.98 4.19
C PRO A 16 -18.89 -36.60 2.80
N VAL A 17 -17.64 -36.57 2.30
CA VAL A 17 -17.25 -37.19 1.02
C VAL A 17 -16.15 -38.22 1.29
N THR A 18 -16.34 -39.45 0.81
CA THR A 18 -15.33 -40.52 0.89
C THR A 18 -14.37 -40.43 -0.29
N LEU A 19 -13.07 -40.29 -0.01
CA LEU A 19 -12.03 -40.28 -1.04
C LEU A 19 -11.32 -41.63 -1.08
N LYS A 20 -11.10 -42.17 -2.28
CA LYS A 20 -10.32 -43.40 -2.46
C LYS A 20 -8.83 -43.10 -2.27
N ARG A 21 -8.06 -44.13 -1.92
CA ARG A 21 -6.59 -44.03 -1.90
C ARG A 21 -6.11 -43.58 -3.27
N ASP A 22 -5.10 -42.71 -3.30
CA ASP A 22 -4.48 -42.13 -4.51
C ASP A 22 -5.38 -41.20 -5.34
N THR A 23 -6.46 -40.67 -4.74
CA THR A 23 -7.26 -39.61 -5.37
C THR A 23 -6.50 -38.29 -5.37
N VAL A 24 -6.21 -37.74 -6.55
CA VAL A 24 -5.63 -36.40 -6.71
C VAL A 24 -6.67 -35.34 -6.35
N ILE A 25 -6.43 -34.58 -5.28
CA ILE A 25 -7.37 -33.56 -4.77
C ILE A 25 -7.08 -32.16 -5.30
N ALA A 26 -5.86 -31.90 -5.78
CA ALA A 26 -5.46 -30.62 -6.34
C ALA A 26 -4.24 -30.81 -7.23
N GLU A 27 -4.18 -30.04 -8.31
CA GLU A 27 -2.97 -29.86 -9.11
C GLU A 27 -2.48 -28.44 -8.86
N SER A 28 -1.24 -28.31 -8.38
CA SER A 28 -0.60 -26.99 -8.24
C SER A 28 0.37 -26.80 -9.40
N ARG A 29 0.14 -25.77 -10.21
CA ARG A 29 1.10 -25.32 -11.21
C ARG A 29 1.70 -24.00 -10.75
N LEU A 30 3.03 -23.87 -10.84
CA LEU A 30 3.66 -22.56 -10.77
C LEU A 30 3.21 -21.78 -12.00
N VAL A 31 2.29 -20.86 -11.81
CA VAL A 31 1.92 -19.89 -12.82
C VAL A 31 2.92 -18.75 -12.68
N CYS A 32 3.84 -18.63 -13.65
CA CYS A 32 4.40 -17.32 -13.95
C CYS A 32 3.22 -16.49 -14.45
N ALA A 33 2.50 -15.83 -13.53
CA ALA A 33 1.73 -14.69 -13.93
C ALA A 33 2.71 -13.80 -14.68
N GLY A 34 2.31 -13.26 -15.84
CA GLY A 34 3.08 -12.24 -16.52
C GLY A 34 3.21 -11.04 -15.60
N ILE A 35 4.10 -11.14 -14.63
CA ILE A 35 4.79 -10.03 -14.01
C ILE A 35 5.56 -9.50 -15.20
N GLY A 36 4.94 -8.57 -15.94
CA GLY A 36 5.72 -7.63 -16.72
C GLY A 36 6.81 -7.21 -15.75
N THR A 37 8.05 -7.51 -16.10
CA THR A 37 9.20 -7.13 -15.30
C THR A 37 9.08 -5.63 -15.16
N VAL A 38 8.54 -5.19 -14.03
CA VAL A 38 8.84 -3.87 -13.53
C VAL A 38 10.29 -4.05 -13.11
N THR A 39 11.20 -3.84 -14.06
CA THR A 39 12.41 -3.12 -13.73
C THR A 39 11.90 -1.93 -12.96
N SER A 40 12.00 -2.02 -11.63
CA SER A 40 11.98 -0.85 -10.78
C SER A 40 12.82 0.16 -11.56
N PRO A 41 12.24 1.27 -12.06
CA PRO A 41 13.10 2.32 -12.54
C PRO A 41 13.98 2.57 -11.34
N ALA A 42 15.28 2.27 -11.45
CA ALA A 42 16.23 2.59 -10.42
C ALA A 42 16.03 4.09 -10.18
N SER A 43 15.23 4.42 -9.17
CA SER A 43 14.92 5.78 -8.78
C SER A 43 16.23 6.25 -8.22
N SER A 44 17.03 6.75 -9.14
CA SER A 44 18.38 7.25 -8.95
C SER A 44 18.29 8.60 -8.27
N SER A 45 17.44 8.70 -7.26
CA SER A 45 17.51 9.73 -6.27
C SER A 45 18.13 9.05 -5.07
N ARG A 46 19.46 9.17 -4.96
CA ARG A 46 20.18 9.04 -3.69
C ARG A 46 19.62 10.11 -2.75
N ASN A 47 18.41 9.87 -2.25
CA ASN A 47 17.77 10.75 -1.30
C ASN A 47 18.33 10.35 0.04
N LYS A 48 19.16 11.25 0.54
CA LYS A 48 19.77 11.26 1.86
C LYS A 48 18.72 10.83 2.89
N CYS A 49 19.09 9.92 3.78
CA CYS A 49 18.25 9.51 4.91
C CYS A 49 17.63 10.78 5.55
N PRO A 50 16.29 10.88 5.61
CA PRO A 50 15.60 12.10 5.95
C PRO A 50 15.92 12.41 7.39
N GLN A 51 16.21 13.68 7.66
CA GLN A 51 16.63 14.14 8.97
C GLN A 51 15.60 13.73 10.04
N GLN A 52 14.30 13.65 9.70
CA GLN A 52 13.24 13.14 10.56
C GLN A 52 13.48 11.71 11.07
N LEU A 53 13.98 10.79 10.24
CA LEU A 53 14.31 9.45 10.68
C LEU A 53 15.54 9.45 11.59
N LEU A 54 16.53 10.31 11.33
CA LEU A 54 17.68 10.48 12.22
C LEU A 54 17.25 11.04 13.59
N ASP A 55 16.30 11.95 13.64
CA ASP A 55 15.78 12.52 14.89
C ASP A 55 15.03 11.47 15.71
N LEU A 56 14.18 10.66 15.06
CA LEU A 56 13.51 9.52 15.70
C LEU A 56 14.52 8.51 16.24
N LEU A 57 15.57 8.23 15.46
CA LEU A 57 16.64 7.36 15.89
C LEU A 57 17.39 7.96 17.10
N THR A 58 17.63 9.26 17.09
CA THR A 58 18.29 10.01 18.17
C THR A 58 17.55 9.87 19.50
N LEU A 59 16.22 9.87 19.46
CA LEU A 59 15.38 9.64 20.64
C LEU A 59 15.40 8.17 21.11
N SER A 60 15.64 7.22 20.19
CA SER A 60 15.65 5.77 20.46
C SER A 60 17.01 5.19 20.88
N TYR A 61 18.12 5.91 20.69
CA TYR A 61 19.49 5.43 20.96
C TYR A 61 19.85 5.19 22.43
N ARG A 62 18.99 5.49 23.41
CA ARG A 62 19.35 5.37 24.83
C ARG A 62 19.69 3.95 25.27
N ASP A 63 19.14 2.95 24.59
CA ASP A 63 19.29 1.53 24.95
C ASP A 63 19.93 0.67 23.86
N LEU A 64 20.48 1.28 22.80
CA LEU A 64 21.09 0.57 21.68
C LEU A 64 22.62 0.56 21.77
N ASP A 65 23.22 -0.61 21.54
CA ASP A 65 24.66 -0.72 21.33
C ASP A 65 25.08 -0.08 19.99
N ASN A 66 26.36 0.28 19.88
CA ASN A 66 26.98 0.79 18.66
C ASN A 66 26.77 -0.15 17.46
N GLN A 67 26.86 -1.48 17.64
CA GLN A 67 26.62 -2.39 16.52
C GLN A 67 25.16 -2.37 16.07
N GLN A 68 24.23 -2.36 17.03
CA GLN A 68 22.79 -2.31 16.74
C GLN A 68 22.41 -1.01 16.05
N THR A 69 22.99 0.10 16.49
CA THR A 69 22.83 1.43 15.88
C THR A 69 23.23 1.42 14.41
N ILE A 70 24.39 0.84 14.09
CA ILE A 70 24.86 0.72 12.70
C ILE A 70 23.89 -0.14 11.87
N THR A 71 23.40 -1.25 12.42
CA THR A 71 22.43 -2.12 11.72
C THR A 71 21.13 -1.40 11.42
N VAL A 72 20.62 -0.61 12.36
CA VAL A 72 19.37 0.15 12.18
C VAL A 72 19.54 1.24 11.12
N ILE A 73 20.66 1.96 11.12
CA ILE A 73 20.95 2.97 10.10
C ILE A 73 21.00 2.31 8.71
N GLN A 74 21.68 1.18 8.58
CA GLN A 74 21.75 0.43 7.32
C GLN A 74 20.36 -0.04 6.85
N LEU A 75 19.53 -0.53 7.76
CA LEU A 75 18.17 -0.96 7.44
C LEU A 75 17.32 0.22 6.93
N ILE A 76 17.42 1.37 7.58
CA ILE A 76 16.69 2.57 7.17
C ILE A 76 17.16 3.07 5.81
N GLU A 77 18.47 3.06 5.56
CA GLU A 77 19.02 3.41 4.25
C GLU A 77 18.57 2.43 3.15
N GLU A 78 18.50 1.14 3.46
CA GLU A 78 18.07 0.09 2.51
C GLU A 78 16.59 0.20 2.14
N TYR A 79 15.71 0.45 3.12
CA TYR A 79 14.25 0.48 2.93
C TYR A 79 13.67 1.89 2.93
N HIS A 80 14.49 2.91 2.72
CA HIS A 80 14.08 4.31 2.77
C HIS A 80 12.87 4.61 1.86
N ASP A 81 12.80 3.97 0.70
CA ASP A 81 11.73 4.11 -0.29
C ASP A 81 10.37 3.52 0.14
N VAL A 82 10.37 2.59 1.09
CA VAL A 82 9.16 1.96 1.66
C VAL A 82 8.66 2.71 2.90
N LEU A 83 9.55 3.45 3.56
CA LEU A 83 9.22 4.20 4.76
C LEU A 83 8.49 5.49 4.40
N ALA A 84 7.36 5.75 5.06
CA ALA A 84 6.67 7.03 4.97
C ALA A 84 7.43 8.06 5.83
N THR A 85 8.38 8.75 5.22
CA THR A 85 9.25 9.72 5.90
C THR A 85 8.70 11.13 5.89
N ASP A 86 7.96 11.45 4.84
CA ASP A 86 7.31 12.74 4.63
C ASP A 86 5.81 12.53 4.42
N ASP A 87 4.98 13.46 4.89
CA ASP A 87 3.54 13.48 4.62
C ASP A 87 3.21 13.80 3.15
N ASP A 88 4.24 13.99 2.32
CA ASP A 88 4.12 14.55 0.97
C ASP A 88 3.70 13.53 -0.09
N MET A 89 3.86 12.21 0.10
CA MET A 89 3.51 11.24 -0.94
C MET A 89 2.80 10.00 -0.38
N PRO A 90 1.48 9.86 -0.56
CA PRO A 90 0.82 8.60 -0.28
C PRO A 90 1.32 7.51 -1.24
N GLY A 91 1.43 6.28 -0.75
CA GLY A 91 1.75 5.13 -1.59
C GLY A 91 0.72 4.97 -2.71
N LYS A 92 1.15 5.13 -3.97
CA LYS A 92 0.32 4.93 -5.17
C LYS A 92 0.82 3.73 -5.95
N THR A 93 -0.11 2.85 -6.35
CA THR A 93 0.21 1.73 -7.24
C THR A 93 -0.49 1.92 -8.58
N GLY A 94 0.26 1.82 -9.67
CA GLY A 94 -0.30 1.85 -11.04
C GLY A 94 -0.80 0.49 -11.53
N ILE A 95 -0.69 -0.55 -10.70
CA ILE A 95 -0.89 -1.96 -11.08
C ILE A 95 -2.38 -2.29 -11.17
N VAL A 96 -3.17 -1.80 -10.22
CA VAL A 96 -4.60 -2.13 -10.11
C VAL A 96 -5.41 -0.85 -10.07
N HIS A 97 -6.41 -0.77 -10.95
CA HIS A 97 -7.42 0.29 -10.93
C HIS A 97 -8.76 -0.34 -10.56
N HIS A 98 -9.39 0.15 -9.49
CA HIS A 98 -10.69 -0.34 -9.06
C HIS A 98 -11.81 0.31 -9.87
N LYS A 99 -12.69 -0.53 -10.45
CA LYS A 99 -13.94 -0.06 -11.08
C LYS A 99 -15.07 -0.17 -10.07
N ILE A 100 -15.73 0.96 -9.80
CA ILE A 100 -16.96 0.99 -9.00
C ILE A 100 -18.13 0.58 -9.91
N ILE A 101 -18.88 -0.45 -9.52
CA ILE A 101 -20.05 -0.94 -10.26
C ILE A 101 -21.32 -0.33 -9.66
N THR A 102 -21.92 0.62 -10.37
CA THR A 102 -23.10 1.38 -9.88
C THR A 102 -24.44 0.79 -10.33
N GLY A 103 -24.43 -0.18 -11.26
CA GLY A 103 -25.65 -0.79 -11.82
C GLY A 103 -26.51 0.25 -12.54
N ASP A 104 -27.83 0.19 -12.32
CA ASP A 104 -28.81 1.12 -12.91
C ASP A 104 -29.04 2.39 -12.06
N SER A 105 -28.25 2.60 -11.02
CA SER A 105 -28.41 3.75 -10.11
C SER A 105 -28.03 5.05 -10.81
N GLN A 106 -28.93 6.04 -10.78
CA GLN A 106 -28.67 7.38 -11.31
C GLN A 106 -27.76 8.20 -10.38
N SER A 107 -27.00 9.14 -10.95
CA SER A 107 -26.16 10.06 -10.18
C SER A 107 -27.02 11.00 -9.33
N ILE A 108 -26.62 11.24 -8.09
CA ILE A 108 -27.31 12.14 -7.17
C ILE A 108 -26.39 13.31 -6.85
N ARG A 109 -26.74 14.50 -7.34
CA ARG A 109 -25.98 15.73 -7.06
C ARG A 109 -26.44 16.35 -5.74
N GLN A 110 -25.57 16.32 -4.74
CA GLN A 110 -25.82 16.97 -3.45
C GLN A 110 -25.14 18.33 -3.38
N HIS A 111 -25.80 19.31 -2.77
CA HIS A 111 -25.15 20.60 -2.55
C HIS A 111 -24.05 20.43 -1.48
N PRO A 112 -22.83 20.95 -1.70
CA PRO A 112 -21.81 20.96 -0.66
C PRO A 112 -22.29 21.78 0.55
N ARG A 113 -21.94 21.33 1.76
CA ARG A 113 -22.09 22.18 2.95
C ARG A 113 -20.92 23.14 3.05
N ARG A 114 -21.18 24.36 3.51
CA ARG A 114 -20.14 25.36 3.73
C ARG A 114 -19.38 25.06 5.03
N PRO A 115 -18.04 25.03 5.03
CA PRO A 115 -17.27 24.93 6.26
C PRO A 115 -17.43 26.20 7.12
N PRO A 116 -17.33 26.11 8.46
CA PRO A 116 -17.30 27.26 9.36
C PRO A 116 -16.19 28.23 9.00
N LEU A 117 -16.40 29.54 9.26
CA LEU A 117 -15.43 30.58 8.90
C LEU A 117 -14.03 30.34 9.47
N ALA A 118 -13.94 29.84 10.71
CA ALA A 118 -12.67 29.56 11.38
C ALA A 118 -11.85 28.44 10.72
N GLU A 119 -12.50 27.55 9.94
CA GLU A 119 -11.86 26.38 9.33
C GLU A 119 -11.60 26.55 7.83
N ARG A 120 -12.08 27.65 7.22
CA ARG A 120 -12.00 27.84 5.77
C ARG A 120 -10.56 27.86 5.25
N GLU A 121 -9.70 28.61 5.94
CA GLU A 121 -8.30 28.75 5.54
C GLU A 121 -7.59 27.38 5.59
N GLU A 122 -7.83 26.61 6.65
CA GLU A 122 -7.23 25.28 6.81
C GLU A 122 -7.78 24.28 5.79
N ALA A 123 -9.08 24.30 5.52
CA ALA A 123 -9.69 23.47 4.49
C ALA A 123 -9.12 23.77 3.09
N GLU A 124 -8.91 25.05 2.78
CA GLU A 124 -8.30 25.48 1.51
C GLU A 124 -6.84 25.04 1.38
N LYS A 125 -6.06 25.10 2.48
CA LYS A 125 -4.69 24.55 2.53
C LYS A 125 -4.68 23.05 2.24
N ILE A 126 -5.52 22.27 2.93
CA ILE A 126 -5.61 20.82 2.76
C ILE A 126 -5.99 20.44 1.32
N ILE A 127 -6.92 21.17 0.69
CA ILE A 127 -7.30 20.93 -0.71
C ILE A 127 -6.09 21.19 -1.63
N THR A 128 -5.41 22.32 -1.44
CA THR A 128 -4.23 22.70 -2.24
C THR A 128 -3.09 21.68 -2.09
N ASP A 129 -2.86 21.19 -0.87
CA ASP A 129 -1.88 20.14 -0.60
C ASP A 129 -2.24 18.84 -1.32
N LYS A 130 -3.49 18.39 -1.23
CA LYS A 130 -3.95 17.16 -1.92
C LYS A 130 -3.89 17.26 -3.43
N GLU A 131 -4.15 18.44 -3.99
CA GLU A 131 -3.97 18.70 -5.43
C GLU A 131 -2.48 18.65 -5.82
N ARG A 132 -1.59 19.27 -5.03
CA ARG A 132 -0.13 19.19 -5.25
C ARG A 132 0.37 17.75 -5.21
N GLN A 133 -0.15 16.94 -4.29
CA GLN A 133 0.19 15.51 -4.15
C GLN A 133 -0.45 14.63 -5.24
N GLY A 134 -1.34 15.18 -6.08
CA GLY A 134 -2.03 14.44 -7.14
C GLY A 134 -3.03 13.40 -6.62
N ILE A 135 -3.55 13.59 -5.39
CA ILE A 135 -4.61 12.77 -4.80
C ILE A 135 -5.97 13.20 -5.36
N THR A 136 -6.17 14.50 -5.53
CA THR A 136 -7.38 15.10 -6.07
C THR A 136 -7.10 15.84 -7.36
N GLU A 137 -8.06 15.83 -8.28
CA GLU A 137 -8.00 16.57 -9.53
C GLU A 137 -9.35 17.27 -9.80
N PRO A 138 -9.36 18.43 -10.47
CA PRO A 138 -10.59 19.06 -10.92
C PRO A 138 -11.37 18.16 -11.88
N SER A 139 -12.68 18.05 -11.67
CA SER A 139 -13.57 17.26 -12.54
C SER A 139 -14.93 17.92 -12.71
N SER A 140 -15.60 17.65 -13.84
CA SER A 140 -16.99 18.01 -14.08
C SER A 140 -17.87 16.75 -14.05
N SER A 141 -18.37 16.42 -12.87
CA SER A 141 -19.18 15.23 -12.64
C SER A 141 -20.68 15.55 -12.51
N HIS A 142 -21.53 14.58 -12.84
CA HIS A 142 -22.97 14.62 -12.55
C HIS A 142 -23.29 14.25 -11.07
N TRP A 143 -22.29 13.77 -10.34
CA TRP A 143 -22.32 13.51 -8.89
C TRP A 143 -21.98 14.77 -8.10
#